data_AF-A0A923MMV6-F1
#
_entry.id   AF-A0A923MMV6-F1
#
_cell.length_a   1.000
_cell.length_b   1.000
_cell.length_c   1.000
_cell.angle_alpha   90.00
_cell.angle_beta   90.00
_cell.angle_gamma   90.00
#
_symmetry.space_group_name_H-M   'P 1'
#
loop_
_entity.id
_entity.type
_entity.pdbx_description
1 polymer ?
#
loop_
_entity_poly.entity_id
_entity_poly.type
_entity_poly.pdbx_seq_one_letter_code
_entity_poly.pdbx_strand_id
1 'polypeptide(L)'
;MNSHLCEIGGGTVCTNMAKLKGKIAECGMTQEEVAERLGVDSSTFSRKMKADGLSFTVEQMHKLVEILNMTPQEAIQIFLQ
;
A
#
# COMPACT_ATOMS: atom_id res chain seq x y z
N MET A 1 -6.00 17.84 -18.68
CA MET A 1 -4.56 17.63 -18.42
C MET A 1 -4.38 17.53 -16.92
N ASN A 2 -4.44 16.33 -16.35
CA ASN A 2 -4.20 16.13 -14.91
C ASN A 2 -2.89 15.35 -14.74
N SER A 3 -1.79 16.00 -15.10
CA SER A 3 -0.45 15.58 -14.76
C SER A 3 -0.11 16.20 -13.40
N HIS A 4 -0.48 15.52 -12.33
CA HIS A 4 0.12 15.76 -11.02
C HIS A 4 1.26 14.76 -10.87
N LEU A 5 2.44 15.15 -11.35
CA LEU A 5 3.69 14.58 -10.86
C LEU A 5 3.75 14.91 -9.37
N CYS A 6 3.87 13.88 -8.54
CA CYS A 6 4.34 14.04 -7.17
C CYS A 6 5.69 13.34 -7.09
N GLU A 7 6.75 14.12 -7.23
CA GLU A 7 8.09 13.73 -6.81
C GLU A 7 8.40 14.53 -5.54
N ILE A 8 8.63 13.87 -4.41
CA ILE A 8 9.66 14.26 -3.42
C ILE A 8 9.87 13.14 -2.39
N GLY A 9 11.09 12.62 -2.37
CA GLY A 9 11.86 12.38 -1.14
C GLY A 9 11.57 11.12 -0.31
N GLY A 10 12.43 10.12 -0.47
CA GLY A 10 12.67 9.08 0.55
C GLY A 10 12.56 7.67 0.00
N GLY A 11 13.72 7.05 -0.27
CA GLY A 11 13.93 5.64 -0.61
C GLY A 11 12.74 4.89 -1.23
N THR A 12 12.72 4.76 -2.55
CA THR A 12 11.71 3.94 -3.23
C THR A 12 11.83 2.49 -2.76
N VAL A 13 10.94 2.09 -1.87
CA VAL A 13 10.76 0.72 -1.44
C VAL A 13 9.77 0.07 -2.40
N CYS A 14 10.24 -0.88 -3.20
CA CYS A 14 9.47 -1.50 -4.27
C CYS A 14 8.37 -2.39 -3.66
N THR A 15 7.13 -1.90 -3.61
CA THR A 15 6.03 -2.69 -3.06
C THR A 15 5.49 -3.65 -4.11
N ASN A 16 5.46 -4.95 -3.79
CA ASN A 16 4.81 -5.97 -4.59
C ASN A 16 3.28 -5.83 -4.50
N MET A 17 2.73 -5.04 -5.42
CA MET A 17 1.29 -4.76 -5.49
C MET A 17 0.44 -6.01 -5.73
N ALA A 18 0.96 -7.01 -6.43
CA ALA A 18 0.24 -8.26 -6.68
C ALA A 18 0.04 -9.05 -5.39
N LYS A 19 1.11 -9.20 -4.59
CA LYS A 19 1.04 -9.85 -3.27
C LYS A 19 0.19 -9.07 -2.29
N LEU A 20 0.30 -7.74 -2.27
CA LEU A 20 -0.53 -6.91 -1.41
C LEU A 20 -2.02 -7.05 -1.76
N LYS A 21 -2.39 -7.02 -3.04
CA LYS A 21 -3.77 -7.23 -3.50
C LYS A 21 -4.28 -8.62 -3.14
N GLY A 22 -3.44 -9.65 -3.30
CA GLY A 22 -3.75 -11.01 -2.85
C GLY A 22 -4.06 -11.06 -1.36
N LYS A 23 -3.21 -10.44 -0.53
CA LYS A 23 -3.39 -10.42 0.92
C LYS A 23 -4.66 -9.70 1.35
N ILE A 24 -4.99 -8.59 0.70
CA ILE A 24 -6.25 -7.86 0.93
C ILE A 24 -7.45 -8.77 0.65
N ALA A 25 -7.43 -9.50 -0.46
CA ALA A 25 -8.49 -10.45 -0.81
C ALA A 25 -8.57 -11.65 0.14
N GLU A 26 -7.44 -12.18 0.61
CA GLU A 26 -7.38 -13.25 1.62
C GLU A 26 -8.00 -12.84 2.96
N CYS A 27 -7.85 -11.56 3.33
CA CYS A 27 -8.50 -10.97 4.51
C CYS A 27 -10.00 -10.69 4.30
N GLY A 28 -10.54 -10.94 3.10
CA GLY A 28 -11.93 -10.64 2.76
C GLY A 28 -12.23 -9.13 2.71
N MET A 29 -11.20 -8.31 2.53
CA MET A 29 -11.32 -6.84 2.48
C MET A 29 -11.25 -6.33 1.04
N THR A 30 -11.79 -5.15 0.83
CA THR A 30 -11.66 -4.35 -0.39
C THR A 30 -10.55 -3.30 -0.25
N GLN A 31 -10.07 -2.75 -1.37
CA GLN A 31 -9.05 -1.68 -1.33
C GLN A 31 -9.60 -0.43 -0.65
N GLU A 32 -10.89 -0.17 -0.82
CA GLU A 32 -11.64 0.93 -0.23
C GLU A 32 -11.70 0.79 1.30
N GLU A 33 -12.05 -0.38 1.83
CA GLU A 33 -12.08 -0.63 3.28
C GLU A 33 -10.69 -0.50 3.90
N VAL A 34 -9.65 -0.99 3.20
CA VAL A 34 -8.27 -0.85 3.66
C VAL A 34 -7.86 0.62 3.67
N ALA A 35 -8.22 1.40 2.65
CA ALA A 35 -7.95 2.84 2.59
C ALA A 35 -8.64 3.60 3.74
N GLU A 36 -9.91 3.28 4.01
CA GLU A 36 -10.68 3.85 5.11
C GLU A 36 -10.02 3.55 6.47
N ARG A 37 -9.63 2.29 6.71
CA ARG A 37 -8.92 1.90 7.94
C ARG A 37 -7.52 2.52 8.06
N LEU A 38 -6.87 2.77 6.93
CA LEU A 38 -5.59 3.47 6.88
C LEU A 38 -5.74 4.98 7.15
N GLY A 39 -6.96 5.52 7.09
CA GLY A 39 -7.25 6.95 7.16
C GLY A 39 -6.81 7.71 5.91
N VAL A 40 -6.76 7.03 4.76
CA VAL A 40 -6.30 7.60 3.49
C VAL A 40 -7.45 7.58 2.50
N ASP A 41 -7.61 8.67 1.75
CA ASP A 41 -8.61 8.74 0.70
C ASP A 41 -8.44 7.61 -0.34
N SER A 42 -9.54 6.97 -0.72
CA SER A 42 -9.55 5.82 -1.63
C SER A 42 -8.93 6.14 -3.00
N SER A 43 -9.08 7.37 -3.49
CA SER A 43 -8.45 7.80 -4.73
C SER A 43 -6.93 7.95 -4.57
N THR A 44 -6.45 8.32 -3.38
CA THR A 44 -5.02 8.36 -3.05
C THR A 44 -4.47 6.94 -2.95
N PHE A 45 -5.16 6.03 -2.25
CA PHE A 45 -4.77 4.63 -2.15
C PHE A 45 -4.75 3.91 -3.51
N SER A 46 -5.78 4.13 -4.34
CA SER A 46 -5.85 3.58 -5.70
C SER A 46 -4.71 4.11 -6.59
N ARG A 47 -4.33 5.39 -6.43
CA ARG A 47 -3.15 5.96 -7.11
C ARG A 47 -1.86 5.26 -6.66
N LYS A 48 -1.69 4.98 -5.36
CA LYS A 48 -0.57 4.17 -4.84
C LYS A 48 -0.55 2.77 -5.45
N MET A 49 -1.72 2.14 -5.61
CA MET A 49 -1.88 0.79 -6.16
C MET A 49 -1.70 0.66 -7.68
N LYS A 50 -1.71 1.79 -8.41
CA LYS A 50 -1.61 1.85 -9.89
C LYS A 50 -0.30 2.43 -10.38
N ALA A 51 0.31 3.33 -9.62
CA ALA A 51 1.57 3.95 -10.00
C ALA A 51 2.72 3.20 -9.30
N ASP A 52 3.65 2.66 -10.08
CA ASP A 52 4.92 2.07 -9.65
C ASP A 52 5.88 3.09 -8.97
N GLY A 53 5.36 3.97 -8.10
CA GLY A 53 6.16 5.10 -7.61
C GLY A 53 5.65 5.82 -6.37
N LEU A 54 4.42 5.59 -5.90
CA LEU A 54 4.02 6.11 -4.59
C LEU A 54 4.30 5.07 -3.51
N SER A 55 5.47 5.18 -2.88
CA SER A 55 5.83 4.42 -1.68
C SER A 55 4.80 4.65 -0.55
N PHE A 56 4.52 3.59 0.20
CA PHE A 56 3.87 3.71 1.49
C PHE A 56 4.90 4.24 2.48
N THR A 57 4.49 5.15 3.37
CA THR A 57 5.36 5.54 4.49
C THR A 57 5.50 4.36 5.45
N VAL A 58 6.57 4.34 6.25
CA VAL A 58 6.77 3.29 7.28
C VAL A 58 5.56 3.17 8.19
N GLU A 59 4.95 4.29 8.59
CA GLU A 59 3.72 4.30 9.38
C GLU A 59 2.54 3.63 8.66
N GLN A 60 2.37 3.90 7.35
CA GLN A 60 1.33 3.26 6.55
C GLN A 60 1.59 1.76 6.41
N MET A 61 2.85 1.35 6.26
CA MET A 61 3.22 -0.06 6.19
C MET A 61 2.89 -0.78 7.51
N HIS A 62 3.23 -0.19 8.65
CA HIS A 62 2.87 -0.76 9.96
C HIS A 62 1.36 -0.92 10.11
N LYS A 63 0.58 0.12 9.78
CA LYS A 63 -0.89 0.04 9.81
C LYS A 63 -1.44 -1.02 8.86
N LEU A 64 -0.87 -1.16 7.66
CA LEU A 64 -1.29 -2.21 6.71
C LEU A 64 -1.02 -3.61 7.26
N VAL A 65 0.14 -3.82 7.89
CA VAL A 65 0.48 -5.09 8.54
C VAL A 65 -0.52 -5.42 9.65
N GLU A 66 -0.92 -4.43 10.45
CA GLU A 66 -1.94 -4.60 11.50
C GLU A 66 -3.34 -4.86 10.92
N ILE A 67 -3.78 -4.07 9.94
CA ILE A 67 -5.12 -4.19 9.32
C ILE A 67 -5.29 -5.53 8.62
N LEU A 68 -4.26 -5.98 7.90
CA LEU A 68 -4.28 -7.20 7.10
C LEU A 68 -3.71 -8.41 7.85
N ASN A 69 -3.48 -8.25 9.16
CA ASN A 69 -2.96 -9.28 10.06
C ASN A 69 -1.78 -10.06 9.44
N MET A 70 -0.85 -9.33 8.83
CA MET A 70 0.28 -9.92 8.12
C MET A 70 1.34 -10.40 9.11
N THR A 71 1.98 -11.50 8.78
CA THR A 71 3.21 -11.92 9.43
C THR A 71 4.38 -11.02 8.99
N PRO A 72 5.43 -10.87 9.81
CA PRO A 72 6.64 -10.13 9.43
C PRO A 72 7.23 -10.60 8.10
N GLN A 73 7.18 -11.90 7.83
CA GLN A 73 7.68 -12.52 6.60
C GLN A 73 6.89 -12.07 5.38
N GLU A 74 5.55 -12.05 5.47
CA GLU A 74 4.69 -11.53 4.40
C GLU A 74 4.93 -10.05 4.15
N ALA A 75 5.08 -9.26 5.23
CA ALA A 75 5.37 -7.84 5.13
C ALA A 75 6.71 -7.58 4.40
N ILE A 76 7.76 -8.35 4.73
CA ILE A 76 9.06 -8.27 4.03
C ILE A 76 8.89 -8.63 2.55
N GLN A 77 8.14 -9.69 2.23
CA GLN A 77 7.92 -10.10 0.85
C GLN A 77 7.06 -9.13 0.03
N ILE A 78 6.21 -8.35 0.70
CA ILE A 78 5.34 -7.36 0.06
C ILE A 78 6.06 -6.03 -0.10
N PHE A 79 6.73 -5.55 0.95
CA PHE A 79 7.26 -4.20 0.95
C PHE A 79 8.76 -4.15 0.65
N LEU A 80 9.60 -5.07 1.15
CA LEU A 80 11.06 -4.96 1.05
C LEU A 80 11.66 -5.72 -0.14
N GLN A 81 11.04 -5.57 -1.32
CA GLN A 81 11.49 -6.24 -2.54
C GLN A 81 12.54 -5.45 -3.32
#